data_AF-A0A316QXB1-F1
#
_entry.id   AF-A0A316QXB1-F1
#
_cell.length_a   1.000
_cell.length_b   1.000
_cell.length_c   1.000
_cell.angle_alpha   90.00
_cell.angle_beta   90.00
_cell.angle_gamma   90.00
#
_symmetry.space_group_name_H-M   'P 1'
#
loop_
_entity.id
_entity.type
_entity.pdbx_description
1 polymer ?
#
loop_
_entity_poly.entity_id
_entity_poly.type
_entity_poly.pdbx_seq_one_letter_code
_entity_poly.pdbx_strand_id
1 'polypeptide(L)'
;MENKMSGIVWVITASIVFICIAVVAIFYKLTKLQEETREAYLKFDSYRMEKWNMVKRLAEYVESYHEEEKTFAETHVVLDQDYMVMGEEEKSILYHKMEEILGNLIEEIKKHGNLQCEEKIRNICLKLKDESYRYHEAEAEYNSCVNRYNGQIEKVPDKYVAGILGLKKQKKLQ
;
A
#
# COMPACT_ATOMS: atom_id res chain seq x y z
N MET A 1 14.43 -55.84 -28.38
CA MET A 1 14.85 -54.44 -28.14
C MET A 1 13.67 -53.46 -28.16
N GLU A 2 12.53 -53.79 -28.76
CA GLU A 2 11.29 -52.99 -28.77
C GLU A 2 10.74 -52.60 -27.39
N ASN A 3 10.62 -53.53 -26.44
CA ASN A 3 10.05 -53.23 -25.11
C ASN A 3 10.88 -52.21 -24.30
N LYS A 4 12.21 -52.17 -24.51
CA LYS A 4 13.07 -51.19 -23.82
C LYS A 4 12.91 -49.78 -24.39
N MET A 5 12.76 -49.64 -25.71
CA MET A 5 12.49 -48.34 -26.35
C MET A 5 11.10 -47.80 -26.00
N SER A 6 10.07 -48.66 -25.97
CA SER A 6 8.73 -48.29 -25.49
C SER A 6 8.76 -47.81 -24.03
N GLY A 7 9.44 -48.54 -23.14
CA GLY A 7 9.60 -48.13 -21.74
C GLY A 7 10.30 -46.77 -21.57
N ILE A 8 11.36 -46.50 -22.34
CA ILE A 8 12.07 -45.20 -22.32
C ILE A 8 11.13 -44.06 -22.77
N VAL A 9 10.35 -44.27 -23.83
CA VAL A 9 9.38 -43.27 -24.32
C VAL A 9 8.31 -42.95 -23.26
N TRP A 10 7.80 -43.96 -22.56
CA TRP A 10 6.85 -43.77 -21.46
C TRP A 10 7.47 -43.00 -20.28
N VAL A 11 8.71 -43.30 -19.90
CA VAL A 11 9.43 -42.57 -18.83
C VAL A 11 9.66 -41.11 -19.20
N ILE A 12 10.07 -40.83 -20.44
CA ILE A 12 10.26 -39.46 -20.94
C ILE A 12 8.93 -38.71 -20.95
N THR A 13 7.87 -39.34 -21.44
CA THR A 13 6.53 -38.74 -21.51
C THR A 13 5.99 -38.41 -20.12
N ALA A 14 6.07 -39.37 -19.18
CA ALA A 14 5.67 -39.15 -17.79
C ALA A 14 6.48 -38.03 -17.11
N SER A 15 7.79 -37.96 -17.39
CA SER A 15 8.65 -36.90 -16.86
C SER A 15 8.27 -35.52 -17.40
N ILE A 16 7.93 -35.42 -18.69
CA ILE A 16 7.44 -34.16 -19.30
C ILE A 16 6.13 -33.73 -18.65
N VAL A 17 5.17 -34.66 -18.50
CA VAL A 17 3.88 -34.36 -17.86
C VAL A 17 4.08 -33.86 -16.42
N PHE A 18 4.99 -34.48 -15.67
CA PHE A 18 5.33 -34.04 -14.32
C PHE A 18 5.91 -32.61 -14.28
N ILE A 19 6.82 -32.29 -15.20
CA ILE A 19 7.38 -30.92 -15.32
C ILE A 19 6.28 -29.91 -15.66
N CYS A 20 5.37 -30.24 -16.59
CA CYS A 20 4.25 -29.37 -16.93
C CYS A 20 3.36 -29.08 -15.71
N ILE A 21 3.02 -30.10 -14.91
CA ILE A 21 2.23 -29.91 -13.69
C ILE A 21 2.98 -29.03 -12.68
N ALA A 22 4.28 -29.23 -12.51
CA ALA A 22 5.10 -28.41 -11.61
C ALA A 22 5.12 -26.93 -12.02
N VAL A 23 5.26 -26.64 -13.31
CA VAL A 23 5.23 -25.26 -13.85
C VAL A 23 3.87 -24.61 -13.61
N VAL A 24 2.76 -25.32 -13.86
CA VAL A 24 1.40 -24.80 -13.59
C VAL A 24 1.19 -24.52 -12.10
N ALA A 25 1.71 -25.39 -11.22
CA ALA A 25 1.61 -25.16 -9.78
C ALA A 25 2.40 -23.92 -9.33
N ILE A 26 3.60 -23.69 -9.88
CA ILE A 26 4.40 -22.48 -9.61
C ILE A 26 3.67 -21.24 -10.14
N PHE A 27 3.12 -21.32 -11.36
CA PHE A 27 2.33 -20.25 -11.96
C PHE A 27 1.19 -19.80 -11.05
N TYR A 28 0.38 -20.75 -10.58
CA TYR A 28 -0.74 -20.45 -9.69
C TYR A 28 -0.27 -19.79 -8.39
N LYS A 29 0.81 -20.28 -7.78
CA LYS A 29 1.38 -19.71 -6.55
C LYS A 29 1.86 -18.27 -6.74
N LEU A 30 2.59 -18.00 -7.81
CA LEU A 30 3.13 -16.66 -8.09
C LEU A 30 2.02 -15.65 -8.36
N THR A 31 1.03 -16.03 -9.18
CA THR A 31 -0.13 -15.18 -9.46
C THR A 31 -0.95 -14.91 -8.20
N LYS A 32 -1.11 -15.92 -7.33
CA LYS A 32 -1.79 -15.74 -6.04
C LYS A 32 -1.05 -14.74 -5.14
N LEU A 33 0.27 -14.85 -5.02
CA LEU A 33 1.07 -13.92 -4.21
C LEU A 33 1.04 -12.49 -4.77
N GLN A 34 1.02 -12.35 -6.10
CA GLN A 34 0.88 -11.05 -6.75
C GLN A 34 -0.47 -10.42 -6.43
N GLU A 35 -1.55 -11.21 -6.48
CA GLU A 35 -2.90 -10.75 -6.15
C GLU A 35 -3.03 -10.37 -4.67
N GLU A 36 -2.52 -11.19 -3.74
CA GLU A 36 -2.47 -10.87 -2.31
C GLU A 36 -1.73 -9.55 -2.05
N THR A 37 -0.63 -9.30 -2.77
CA THR A 37 0.13 -8.05 -2.64
C THR A 37 -0.64 -6.85 -3.21
N ARG A 38 -1.39 -7.05 -4.30
CA ARG A 38 -2.27 -6.04 -4.89
C ARG A 38 -3.42 -5.68 -3.95
N GLU A 39 -4.08 -6.67 -3.36
CA GLU A 39 -5.15 -6.47 -2.38
C GLU A 39 -4.65 -5.71 -1.15
N ALA A 40 -3.50 -6.09 -0.61
CA ALA A 40 -2.87 -5.39 0.51
C ALA A 40 -2.55 -3.92 0.17
N TYR A 41 -2.08 -3.64 -1.06
CA TYR A 41 -1.85 -2.27 -1.51
C TYR A 41 -3.14 -1.46 -1.59
N LEU A 42 -4.22 -2.03 -2.14
CA LEU A 42 -5.51 -1.34 -2.23
C LEU A 42 -6.08 -1.02 -0.84
N LYS A 43 -5.93 -1.95 0.11
CA LYS A 43 -6.29 -1.72 1.52
C LYS A 43 -5.46 -0.59 2.13
N PHE A 44 -4.14 -0.62 1.95
CA PHE A 44 -3.25 0.46 2.38
C PHE A 44 -3.66 1.82 1.77
N ASP A 45 -3.88 1.90 0.46
CA ASP A 45 -4.24 3.15 -0.22
C ASP A 45 -5.59 3.69 0.27
N SER A 46 -6.53 2.80 0.61
CA SER A 46 -7.82 3.21 1.18
C SER A 46 -7.68 3.90 2.55
N TYR A 47 -6.86 3.36 3.46
CA TYR A 47 -6.59 3.98 4.76
C TYR A 47 -5.75 5.26 4.64
N ARG A 48 -4.80 5.27 3.71
CA ARG A 48 -4.02 6.46 3.36
C ARG A 48 -4.94 7.60 2.92
N MET A 49 -5.93 7.30 2.08
CA MET A 49 -6.93 8.26 1.62
C MET A 49 -7.91 8.67 2.74
N GLU A 50 -8.33 7.74 3.61
CA GLU A 50 -9.20 8.05 4.74
C GLU A 50 -8.53 9.03 5.72
N LYS A 51 -7.27 8.77 6.08
CA LYS A 51 -6.47 9.70 6.91
C LYS A 51 -6.30 11.06 6.23
N TRP A 52 -5.98 11.09 4.93
CA TRP A 52 -5.90 12.34 4.16
C TRP A 52 -7.18 13.18 4.26
N ASN A 53 -8.33 12.55 4.00
CA ASN A 53 -9.64 13.21 4.09
C ASN A 53 -9.95 13.71 5.50
N MET A 54 -9.55 12.98 6.54
CA MET A 54 -9.72 13.43 7.92
C MET A 54 -8.84 14.64 8.26
N VAL A 55 -7.61 14.71 7.74
CA VAL A 55 -6.74 15.89 7.91
C VAL A 55 -7.32 17.11 7.20
N LYS A 56 -7.86 16.93 5.99
CA LYS A 56 -8.59 18.00 5.30
C LYS A 56 -9.75 18.56 6.14
N ARG A 57 -10.60 17.67 6.67
CA ARG A 57 -11.69 18.09 7.56
C ARG A 57 -11.17 18.80 8.80
N LEU A 58 -10.08 18.31 9.40
CA LEU A 58 -9.47 18.95 10.56
C LEU A 58 -9.02 20.39 10.22
N ALA A 59 -8.37 20.58 9.07
CA ALA A 59 -7.94 21.90 8.61
C ALA A 59 -9.14 22.85 8.44
N GLU A 60 -10.20 22.42 7.76
CA GLU A 60 -11.44 23.20 7.57
C GLU A 60 -12.07 23.60 8.92
N TYR A 61 -12.12 22.67 9.89
CA TYR A 61 -12.64 22.99 11.21
C TYR A 61 -11.76 23.97 11.95
N VAL A 62 -10.45 23.76 12.01
CA VAL A 62 -9.52 24.68 12.70
C VAL A 62 -9.61 26.08 12.07
N GLU A 63 -9.57 26.17 10.75
CA GLU A 63 -9.68 27.43 10.00
C GLU A 63 -10.97 28.19 10.33
N SER A 64 -12.11 27.51 10.50
CA SER A 64 -13.37 28.17 10.85
C SER A 64 -13.36 28.93 12.19
N TYR A 65 -12.36 28.69 13.04
CA TYR A 65 -12.17 29.39 14.31
C TYR A 65 -11.06 30.46 14.26
N HIS A 66 -10.37 30.62 13.12
CA HIS A 66 -9.40 31.69 12.90
C HIS A 66 -10.01 32.79 12.02
N GLU A 67 -9.85 34.06 12.43
CA GLU A 67 -10.34 35.20 11.65
C GLU A 67 -9.43 35.55 10.45
N GLU A 68 -8.20 34.99 10.38
CA GLU A 68 -7.22 35.24 9.32
C GLU A 68 -7.07 34.03 8.37
N GLU A 69 -7.76 34.06 7.21
CA GLU A 69 -7.69 33.02 6.15
C GLU A 69 -6.27 32.81 5.58
N LYS A 70 -5.38 33.81 5.67
CA LYS A 70 -4.05 33.76 5.05
C LYS A 70 -3.14 32.68 5.62
N THR A 71 -3.38 32.25 6.86
CA THR A 71 -2.55 31.24 7.54
C THR A 71 -2.75 29.83 6.96
N PHE A 72 -3.89 29.56 6.30
CA PHE A 72 -4.24 28.23 5.80
C PHE A 72 -4.12 28.07 4.28
N ALA A 73 -3.76 29.13 3.55
CA ALA A 73 -3.65 29.08 2.09
C ALA A 73 -2.64 28.02 1.60
N GLU A 74 -1.49 27.89 2.26
CA GLU A 74 -0.47 26.87 1.92
C GLU A 74 -0.95 25.45 2.24
N THR A 75 -1.75 25.29 3.30
CA THR A 75 -2.38 24.03 3.67
C THR A 75 -3.36 23.57 2.60
N HIS A 76 -4.23 24.46 2.11
CA HIS A 76 -5.19 24.14 1.05
C HIS A 76 -4.52 23.80 -0.28
N VAL A 77 -3.44 24.50 -0.65
CA VAL A 77 -2.66 24.19 -1.86
C VAL A 77 -2.14 22.75 -1.88
N VAL A 78 -1.88 22.17 -0.72
CA VAL A 78 -1.43 20.77 -0.59
C VAL A 78 -2.63 19.82 -0.51
N LEU A 79 -3.64 20.13 0.32
CA LEU A 79 -4.76 19.22 0.61
C LEU A 79 -5.81 19.14 -0.51
N ASP A 80 -5.85 20.14 -1.41
CA ASP A 80 -6.73 20.16 -2.58
C ASP A 80 -6.11 19.52 -3.83
N GLN A 81 -4.85 19.07 -3.76
CA GLN A 81 -4.24 18.36 -4.88
C GLN A 81 -4.98 17.04 -5.12
N ASP A 82 -5.16 16.70 -6.40
CA ASP A 82 -5.85 15.47 -6.77
C ASP A 82 -4.97 14.24 -6.51
N TYR A 83 -5.11 13.74 -5.30
CA TYR A 83 -4.45 12.56 -4.80
C TYR A 83 -4.70 11.32 -5.68
N MET A 84 -5.84 11.23 -6.40
CA MET A 84 -6.18 10.04 -7.17
C MET A 84 -5.39 9.89 -8.47
N VAL A 85 -4.95 11.00 -9.07
CA VAL A 85 -4.34 11.02 -10.41
C VAL A 85 -2.81 10.87 -10.37
N MET A 86 -2.21 10.97 -9.18
CA MET A 86 -0.76 10.96 -9.00
C MET A 86 -0.12 9.57 -9.06
N GLY A 87 1.14 9.54 -9.50
CA GLY A 87 2.00 8.35 -9.39
C GLY A 87 2.31 7.98 -7.94
N GLU A 88 2.73 6.74 -7.70
CA GLU A 88 2.99 6.23 -6.33
C GLU A 88 4.04 7.05 -5.56
N GLU A 89 5.09 7.51 -6.25
CA GLU A 89 6.15 8.33 -5.67
C GLU A 89 5.66 9.75 -5.33
N GLU A 90 4.90 10.37 -6.23
CA GLU A 90 4.27 11.67 -5.99
C GLU A 90 3.28 11.60 -4.82
N LYS A 91 2.47 10.52 -4.76
CA LYS A 91 1.56 10.25 -3.63
C LYS A 91 2.32 10.18 -2.31
N SER A 92 3.48 9.53 -2.26
CA SER A 92 4.30 9.43 -1.04
C SER A 92 4.85 10.79 -0.61
N ILE A 93 5.41 11.58 -1.54
CA ILE A 93 5.91 12.93 -1.26
C ILE A 93 4.77 13.82 -0.75
N LEU A 94 3.63 13.79 -1.42
CA LEU A 94 2.47 14.58 -1.06
C LEU A 94 1.93 14.17 0.32
N TYR A 95 1.89 12.87 0.61
CA TYR A 95 1.46 12.35 1.90
C TYR A 95 2.35 12.84 3.06
N HIS A 96 3.67 12.87 2.88
CA HIS A 96 4.57 13.43 3.90
C HIS A 96 4.30 14.90 4.19
N LYS A 97 4.03 15.72 3.16
CA LYS A 97 3.63 17.11 3.36
C LYS A 97 2.33 17.24 4.15
N MET A 98 1.37 16.35 3.93
CA MET A 98 0.13 16.32 4.72
C MET A 98 0.40 15.94 6.18
N GLU A 99 1.35 15.05 6.46
CA GLU A 99 1.74 14.73 7.84
C GLU A 99 2.40 15.91 8.56
N GLU A 100 3.23 16.70 7.85
CA GLU A 100 3.78 17.95 8.38
C GLU A 100 2.67 18.97 8.71
N ILE A 101 1.71 19.14 7.79
CA ILE A 101 0.52 19.98 8.02
C ILE A 101 -0.26 19.50 9.24
N LEU A 102 -0.51 18.19 9.36
CA LEU A 102 -1.21 17.63 10.52
C LEU A 102 -0.46 17.94 11.82
N GLY A 103 0.87 17.85 11.82
CA GLY A 103 1.69 18.25 12.96
C GLY A 103 1.45 19.70 13.38
N ASN A 104 1.47 20.61 12.41
CA ASN A 104 1.22 22.04 12.63
C ASN A 104 -0.20 22.31 13.13
N LEU A 105 -1.22 21.64 12.56
CA LEU A 105 -2.61 21.74 13.03
C LEU A 105 -2.76 21.30 14.48
N ILE A 106 -2.13 20.19 14.87
CA ILE A 106 -2.15 19.70 16.24
C ILE A 106 -1.46 20.69 17.19
N GLU A 107 -0.37 21.32 16.77
CA GLU A 107 0.29 22.36 17.55
C GLU A 107 -0.60 23.59 17.75
N GLU A 108 -1.28 24.01 16.69
CA GLU A 108 -2.21 25.15 16.72
C GLU A 108 -3.38 24.90 17.66
N ILE A 109 -3.98 23.71 17.57
CA ILE A 109 -5.03 23.25 18.49
C ILE A 109 -4.50 23.26 19.94
N LYS A 110 -3.24 22.88 20.18
CA LYS A 110 -2.66 22.89 21.53
C LYS A 110 -2.41 24.29 22.09
N LYS A 111 -2.02 25.24 21.25
CA LYS A 111 -1.82 26.64 21.64
C LYS A 111 -3.16 27.32 21.98
N HIS A 112 -4.23 26.93 21.29
CA HIS A 112 -5.57 27.49 21.45
C HIS A 112 -6.46 26.55 22.27
N GLY A 113 -6.44 26.69 23.60
CA GLY A 113 -7.21 25.83 24.52
C GLY A 113 -8.71 25.77 24.26
N ASN A 114 -9.31 26.81 23.67
CA ASN A 114 -10.69 26.80 23.19
C ASN A 114 -10.94 25.75 22.08
N LEU A 115 -10.00 25.54 21.17
CA LEU A 115 -10.08 24.51 20.13
C LEU A 115 -9.97 23.10 20.71
N GLN A 116 -9.17 22.91 21.77
CA GLN A 116 -9.05 21.61 22.43
C GLN A 116 -10.35 21.17 23.11
N CYS A 117 -11.10 22.13 23.65
CA CYS A 117 -12.37 21.84 24.30
C CYS A 117 -13.49 21.51 23.30
N GLU A 118 -13.32 21.90 22.04
CA GLU A 118 -14.30 21.66 20.99
C GLU A 118 -14.44 20.14 20.74
N GLU A 119 -15.67 19.65 20.87
CA GLU A 119 -16.01 18.24 20.77
C GLU A 119 -15.74 17.63 19.38
N LYS A 120 -16.10 18.31 18.29
CA LYS A 120 -15.82 17.92 16.91
C LYS A 120 -14.31 17.82 16.65
N ILE A 121 -13.52 18.81 17.05
CA ILE A 121 -12.05 18.78 16.87
C ILE A 121 -11.46 17.60 17.64
N ARG A 122 -11.83 17.43 18.91
CA ARG A 122 -11.40 16.30 19.73
C ARG A 122 -11.79 14.96 19.11
N ASN A 123 -13.01 14.83 18.60
CA ASN A 123 -13.50 13.61 17.97
C ASN A 123 -12.75 13.28 16.67
N ILE A 124 -12.38 14.29 15.86
CA ILE A 124 -11.57 14.10 14.66
C ILE A 124 -10.15 13.64 15.04
N CYS A 125 -9.53 14.27 16.03
CA CYS A 125 -8.20 13.87 16.50
C CYS A 125 -8.17 12.43 17.05
N LEU A 126 -9.21 12.01 17.76
CA LEU A 126 -9.34 10.62 18.23
C LEU A 126 -9.46 9.64 17.06
N LYS A 127 -10.32 9.94 16.07
CA LYS A 127 -10.45 9.10 14.88
C LYS A 127 -9.18 9.05 14.05
N LEU A 128 -8.49 10.18 13.88
CA LEU A 128 -7.20 10.27 13.19
C LEU A 128 -6.15 9.38 13.85
N LYS A 129 -6.14 9.30 15.18
CA LYS A 129 -5.23 8.40 15.91
C LYS A 129 -5.52 6.94 15.59
N ASP A 130 -6.78 6.52 15.63
CA ASP A 130 -7.18 5.15 15.32
C ASP A 130 -6.90 4.81 13.85
N GLU A 131 -7.16 5.75 12.95
CA GLU A 131 -6.91 5.58 11.52
C GLU A 131 -5.41 5.55 11.19
N SER A 132 -4.59 6.33 11.90
CA SER A 132 -3.13 6.27 11.78
C SER A 132 -2.59 4.91 12.21
N TYR A 133 -3.19 4.28 13.23
CA TYR A 133 -2.81 2.91 13.61
C TYR A 133 -3.14 1.91 12.49
N ARG A 134 -4.34 1.98 11.91
CA ARG A 134 -4.76 1.12 10.79
C ARG A 134 -3.92 1.33 9.52
N TYR A 135 -3.54 2.57 9.25
CA TYR A 135 -2.61 2.93 8.18
C TYR A 135 -1.27 2.21 8.32
N HIS A 136 -0.62 2.30 9.49
CA HIS A 136 0.66 1.63 9.73
C HIS A 136 0.56 0.10 9.77
N GLU A 137 -0.56 -0.43 10.26
CA GLU A 137 -0.83 -1.87 10.20
C GLU A 137 -0.92 -2.36 8.74
N ALA A 138 -1.68 -1.65 7.89
CA ALA A 138 -1.82 -2.00 6.48
C ALA A 138 -0.52 -1.82 5.69
N GLU A 139 0.28 -0.80 6.03
CA GLU A 139 1.62 -0.59 5.48
C GLU A 139 2.55 -1.77 5.81
N ALA A 140 2.56 -2.22 7.06
CA ALA A 140 3.34 -3.39 7.49
C ALA A 140 2.86 -4.67 6.80
N GLU A 141 1.54 -4.85 6.66
CA GLU A 141 0.93 -5.97 5.94
C GLU A 141 1.35 -5.99 4.46
N TYR A 142 1.25 -4.86 3.76
CA TYR A 142 1.71 -4.72 2.38
C TYR A 142 3.20 -5.06 2.26
N ASN A 143 4.05 -4.48 3.10
CA ASN A 143 5.48 -4.72 3.09
C ASN A 143 5.83 -6.20 3.37
N SER A 144 5.04 -6.88 4.19
CA SER A 144 5.14 -8.34 4.41
C SER A 144 4.76 -9.15 3.17
N CYS A 145 3.68 -8.78 2.48
CA CYS A 145 3.28 -9.40 1.20
C CYS A 145 4.33 -9.20 0.11
N VAL A 146 4.85 -7.98 -0.05
CA VAL A 146 5.96 -7.66 -0.98
C VAL A 146 7.19 -8.50 -0.67
N ASN A 147 7.55 -8.67 0.61
CA ASN A 147 8.66 -9.54 1.01
C ASN A 147 8.44 -10.99 0.58
N ARG A 148 7.24 -11.53 0.82
CA ARG A 148 6.89 -12.91 0.48
C ARG A 148 6.91 -13.11 -1.04
N TYR A 149 6.31 -12.20 -1.78
CA TYR A 149 6.29 -12.22 -3.25
C TYR A 149 7.71 -12.10 -3.83
N ASN A 150 8.46 -11.07 -3.43
CA ASN A 150 9.83 -10.85 -3.90
C ASN A 150 10.76 -12.02 -3.55
N GLY A 151 10.63 -12.57 -2.35
CA GLY A 151 11.39 -13.75 -1.93
C GLY A 151 11.02 -15.01 -2.71
N GLN A 152 9.78 -15.13 -3.18
CA GLN A 152 9.36 -16.29 -3.99
C GLN A 152 9.90 -16.21 -5.42
N ILE A 153 9.86 -15.03 -6.05
CA ILE A 153 10.37 -14.85 -7.42
C ILE A 153 11.90 -14.97 -7.52
N GLU A 154 12.62 -14.89 -6.40
CA GLU A 154 14.08 -15.11 -6.36
C GLU A 154 14.49 -16.58 -6.22
N LYS A 155 13.60 -17.45 -5.72
CA LYS A 155 13.90 -18.87 -5.48
C LYS A 155 13.91 -19.67 -6.78
N VAL A 156 14.80 -20.64 -6.88
CA VAL A 156 14.78 -21.66 -7.96
C VAL A 156 13.82 -22.78 -7.55
N PRO A 157 12.95 -23.30 -8.45
CA PRO A 157 12.83 -23.02 -9.88
C PRO A 157 11.98 -21.79 -10.26
N ASP A 158 11.26 -21.19 -9.32
CA ASP A 158 10.30 -20.11 -9.53
C ASP A 158 10.87 -18.90 -10.29
N LYS A 159 12.15 -18.55 -10.08
CA LYS A 159 12.86 -17.48 -10.78
C LYS A 159 12.83 -17.62 -12.30
N TYR A 160 12.96 -18.85 -12.81
CA TYR A 160 12.92 -19.10 -14.25
C TYR A 160 11.50 -18.95 -14.79
N VAL A 161 10.52 -19.46 -14.05
CA VAL A 161 9.10 -19.35 -14.40
C VAL A 161 8.67 -17.87 -14.37
N ALA A 162 9.03 -17.14 -13.31
CA ALA A 162 8.78 -15.71 -13.16
C ALA A 162 9.40 -14.89 -14.30
N GLY A 163 10.62 -15.23 -14.72
CA GLY A 163 11.29 -14.61 -15.86
C GLY A 163 10.53 -14.79 -17.18
N ILE A 164 10.01 -15.99 -17.45
CA ILE A 164 9.18 -16.27 -18.64
C ILE A 164 7.88 -15.45 -18.60
N LEU A 165 7.31 -15.26 -17.41
CA LEU A 165 6.07 -14.50 -17.21
C LEU A 165 6.27 -12.98 -17.17
N GLY A 166 7.52 -12.50 -17.18
CA GLY A 166 7.82 -11.08 -17.02
C GLY A 166 7.45 -10.52 -15.65
N LEU A 167 7.29 -11.37 -14.63
CA LEU A 167 6.98 -10.95 -13.27
C LEU A 167 8.19 -10.22 -12.67
N LYS A 168 7.95 -9.00 -12.19
CA LYS A 168 8.98 -8.14 -11.60
C LYS A 168 8.77 -8.02 -10.09
N LYS A 169 9.85 -7.70 -9.39
CA LYS A 169 9.81 -7.33 -7.98
C LYS A 169 8.92 -6.11 -7.77
N GLN A 170 8.21 -6.11 -6.66
CA GLN A 170 7.45 -4.95 -6.19
C GLN A 170 8.28 -4.14 -5.19
N LYS A 171 8.07 -2.83 -5.17
CA LYS A 171 8.74 -1.91 -4.25
C LYS A 171 8.02 -1.97 -2.89
N LYS A 172 8.78 -1.81 -1.81
CA LYS A 172 8.20 -1.59 -0.48
C LYS A 172 7.81 -0.13 -0.31
N LEU A 173 6.81 0.11 0.53
CA LEU A 173 6.53 1.43 1.04
C LEU A 173 7.64 1.82 2.04
N GLN A 174 8.03 3.09 2.03
CA GLN A 174 9.04 3.67 2.91
C GLN A 174 8.38 4.41 4.06
#